data_AF-A0A2K5CB25-F1
#
_entry.id   AF-A0A2K5CB25-F1
#
_cell.length_a   1.000
_cell.length_b   1.000
_cell.length_c   1.000
_cell.angle_alpha   90.00
_cell.angle_beta   90.00
_cell.angle_gamma   90.00
#
_symmetry.space_group_name_H-M   'P 1'
#
loop_
_entity.id
_entity.type
_entity.pdbx_description
1 polymer ?
#
loop_
_entity_poly.entity_id
_entity_poly.type
_entity_poly.pdbx_seq_one_letter_code
_entity_poly.pdbx_strand_id
1 'polypeptide(L)'
;MGVAVRPTTPRHWFRLSIPLVIFALLLLYLSARSLGARSGCGLGAQACVPGGTAPFQVRQESGPLEASERKEPPCLGPRGMLGRMMRPFHDSLNPEGDLGLSPYLAGWRALVEFLTPLGSVFAFASREAFTKVTALEARVHGPDAEHYLSLVAMAAWERRAGLLERPGAVPWDPARSSGSRTLLLLHRALRWSQLCLHRVATGALGGPDAGAQCSDAYGAALGPHHPWLVRQAARLAFLAFPGRRRLLELACPGTTEAEARAALAQAAGTLEDVYNRTQGLLAKRSLLQLA
;
A
#
# COMPACT_ATOMS: atom_id res chain seq x y z
N MET A 1 -77.08 4.47 -4.99
CA MET A 1 -76.14 4.49 -3.84
C MET A 1 -74.74 4.33 -4.39
N GLY A 2 -73.80 5.23 -4.07
CA GLY A 2 -72.41 5.14 -4.54
C GLY A 2 -71.49 4.57 -3.46
N VAL A 3 -70.66 3.59 -3.80
CA VAL A 3 -69.67 3.00 -2.88
C VAL A 3 -68.34 3.70 -3.06
N ALA A 4 -67.81 4.31 -1.99
CA ALA A 4 -66.54 5.02 -2.02
C ALA A 4 -65.35 4.05 -1.96
N VAL A 5 -64.59 3.96 -3.06
CA VAL A 5 -63.32 3.21 -3.10
C VAL A 5 -62.21 4.04 -2.47
N ARG A 6 -61.58 3.54 -1.40
CA ARG A 6 -60.37 4.15 -0.83
C ARG A 6 -59.15 3.85 -1.72
N PRO A 7 -58.28 4.83 -2.02
CA PRO A 7 -57.04 4.56 -2.73
C PRO A 7 -56.06 3.79 -1.84
N THR A 8 -55.50 2.70 -2.37
CA THR A 8 -54.43 1.93 -1.73
C THR A 8 -53.09 2.64 -1.92
N THR A 9 -52.48 3.12 -0.84
CA THR A 9 -51.17 3.78 -0.90
C THR A 9 -50.06 2.78 -1.23
N PRO A 10 -49.15 3.09 -2.18
CA PRO A 10 -48.13 2.14 -2.61
C PRO A 10 -47.04 1.98 -1.54
N ARG A 11 -47.00 0.80 -0.90
CA ARG A 11 -46.05 0.41 0.17
C ARG A 11 -44.55 0.46 -0.22
N HIS A 12 -44.21 0.86 -1.44
CA HIS A 12 -42.84 0.89 -1.96
C HIS A 12 -42.00 2.06 -1.41
N TRP A 13 -42.62 3.23 -1.16
CA TRP A 13 -41.91 4.45 -0.72
C TRP A 13 -41.29 4.34 0.68
N PHE A 14 -41.81 3.46 1.54
CA PHE A 14 -41.28 3.22 2.88
C PHE A 14 -39.98 2.39 2.90
N ARG A 15 -39.57 1.76 1.79
CA ARG A 15 -38.35 0.91 1.77
C ARG A 15 -37.06 1.66 1.39
N LEU A 16 -37.14 2.78 0.68
CA LEU A 16 -35.96 3.63 0.39
C LEU A 16 -35.77 4.77 1.40
N SER A 17 -36.81 5.17 2.14
CA SER A 17 -36.71 6.20 3.18
C SER A 17 -35.93 5.70 4.40
N ILE A 18 -36.04 4.42 4.78
CA ILE A 18 -35.28 3.81 5.89
C ILE A 18 -33.75 3.96 5.71
N PRO A 19 -33.11 3.49 4.61
CA PRO A 19 -31.66 3.66 4.44
C PRO A 19 -31.22 5.13 4.33
N LEU A 20 -32.06 6.02 3.78
CA LEU A 20 -31.78 7.46 3.76
C LEU A 20 -31.80 8.09 5.17
N VAL A 21 -32.75 7.69 6.02
CA VAL A 21 -32.80 8.11 7.44
C VAL A 21 -31.60 7.55 8.22
N ILE A 22 -31.23 6.28 8.01
CA ILE A 22 -30.02 5.70 8.63
C ILE A 22 -28.76 6.44 8.19
N PHE A 23 -28.65 6.80 6.91
CA PHE A 23 -27.52 7.58 6.38
C PHE A 23 -27.47 9.01 6.96
N ALA A 24 -28.62 9.69 7.06
CA ALA A 24 -28.72 11.01 7.67
C ALA A 24 -28.37 10.99 9.18
N LEU A 25 -28.82 9.97 9.92
CA LEU A 25 -28.46 9.76 11.33
C LEU A 25 -26.97 9.45 11.50
N LEU A 26 -26.36 8.70 10.58
CA LEU A 26 -24.91 8.48 10.53
C LEU A 26 -24.15 9.79 10.31
N LEU A 27 -24.58 10.64 9.38
CA LEU A 27 -23.96 11.95 9.15
C LEU A 27 -24.11 12.88 10.38
N LEU A 28 -25.27 12.91 11.02
CA LEU A 28 -25.50 13.67 12.25
C LEU A 28 -24.68 13.15 13.44
N TYR A 29 -24.49 11.84 13.56
CA TYR A 29 -23.64 11.23 14.58
C TYR A 29 -22.15 11.55 14.36
N LEU A 30 -21.72 11.60 13.10
CA LEU A 30 -20.35 11.98 12.72
C LEU A 30 -20.10 13.49 12.92
N SER A 31 -21.08 14.35 12.64
CA SER A 31 -20.96 15.80 12.90
C SER A 31 -21.05 16.15 14.38
N ALA A 32 -21.83 15.42 15.19
CA ALA A 32 -21.82 15.58 16.64
C ALA A 32 -20.46 15.21 17.27
N ARG A 33 -19.74 14.24 16.69
CA ARG A 33 -18.42 13.79 17.19
C ARG A 33 -17.23 14.68 16.82
N SER A 34 -17.37 15.64 15.89
CA SER A 34 -16.29 16.60 15.61
C SER A 34 -16.08 17.64 16.73
N LEU A 35 -17.05 17.79 17.64
CA LEU A 35 -17.03 18.72 18.77
C LEU A 35 -16.67 18.07 20.13
N GLY A 36 -16.43 16.75 20.17
CA GLY A 36 -16.42 15.97 21.43
C GLY A 36 -15.20 15.06 21.63
N ALA A 37 -13.97 15.59 21.56
CA ALA A 37 -12.75 14.83 21.85
C ALA A 37 -11.59 15.69 22.41
N ARG A 38 -11.58 15.93 23.73
CA ARG A 38 -10.43 16.53 24.44
C ARG A 38 -10.10 15.74 25.72
N SER A 39 -8.85 15.28 25.80
CA SER A 39 -8.11 14.81 27.00
C SER A 39 -8.69 13.69 27.89
N GLY A 40 -7.86 12.68 28.18
CA GLY A 40 -8.13 11.63 29.17
C GLY A 40 -7.06 10.52 29.12
N CYS A 41 -5.92 10.72 29.78
CA CYS A 41 -4.81 9.77 29.83
C CYS A 41 -4.85 8.92 31.10
N GLY A 42 -4.27 7.71 31.08
CA GLY A 42 -3.93 6.99 32.31
C GLY A 42 -3.49 5.53 32.13
N LEU A 43 -2.22 5.26 32.49
CA LEU A 43 -1.65 3.96 32.92
C LEU A 43 -1.60 2.82 31.86
N GLY A 44 -0.63 1.91 31.87
CA GLY A 44 0.60 1.86 32.67
C GLY A 44 0.95 0.45 33.17
N ALA A 45 1.69 -0.33 32.40
CA ALA A 45 2.28 -1.61 32.82
C ALA A 45 3.54 -1.94 32.00
N GLN A 46 4.50 -2.67 32.58
CA GLN A 46 5.80 -2.96 31.98
C GLN A 46 6.20 -4.43 32.23
N ALA A 47 6.80 -5.06 31.19
CA ALA A 47 7.67 -6.25 31.18
C ALA A 47 7.36 -7.51 32.03
N CYS A 48 7.57 -8.67 31.41
CA CYS A 48 8.46 -9.72 31.96
C CYS A 48 8.90 -10.70 30.86
N VAL A 49 10.08 -11.32 31.04
CA VAL A 49 10.70 -12.29 30.12
C VAL A 49 11.46 -13.36 30.92
N PRO A 50 11.27 -14.65 30.60
CA PRO A 50 12.32 -15.67 30.58
C PRO A 50 12.61 -16.10 29.12
N GLY A 51 13.74 -16.66 28.73
CA GLY A 51 14.86 -17.27 29.47
C GLY A 51 15.33 -18.50 28.66
N GLY A 52 16.64 -18.65 28.41
CA GLY A 52 17.20 -19.75 27.59
C GLY A 52 17.05 -21.15 28.24
N THR A 53 17.48 -22.25 27.63
CA THR A 53 18.42 -22.46 26.48
C THR A 53 17.91 -23.70 25.68
N ALA A 54 18.52 -24.39 24.70
CA ALA A 54 19.90 -24.55 24.21
C ALA A 54 19.91 -24.99 22.71
N PRO A 55 21.05 -24.96 21.99
CA PRO A 55 21.08 -25.16 20.53
C PRO A 55 21.14 -26.64 20.10
N PHE A 56 20.36 -27.00 19.07
CA PHE A 56 20.41 -28.31 18.43
C PHE A 56 21.30 -28.25 17.19
N GLN A 57 22.39 -29.02 17.13
CA GLN A 57 23.25 -29.06 15.94
C GLN A 57 22.70 -30.03 14.88
N VAL A 58 22.36 -29.48 13.71
CA VAL A 58 22.09 -30.26 12.51
C VAL A 58 23.35 -30.28 11.65
N ARG A 59 23.91 -31.46 11.43
CA ARG A 59 25.08 -31.69 10.58
C ARG A 59 24.69 -31.48 9.13
N GLN A 60 25.17 -30.40 8.51
CA GLN A 60 25.05 -30.22 7.06
C GLN A 60 26.08 -31.08 6.34
N GLU A 61 25.61 -32.07 5.57
CA GLU A 61 26.43 -32.77 4.58
C GLU A 61 26.20 -32.12 3.22
N SER A 62 27.08 -31.16 2.90
CA SER A 62 27.03 -30.38 1.66
C SER A 62 27.58 -31.20 0.47
N GLY A 63 26.74 -32.06 -0.10
CA GLY A 63 26.99 -32.63 -1.43
C GLY A 63 26.97 -31.52 -2.51
N PRO A 64 27.82 -31.58 -3.55
CA PRO A 64 27.77 -30.62 -4.65
C PRO A 64 26.49 -30.82 -5.47
N LEU A 65 25.48 -29.99 -5.24
CA LEU A 65 24.37 -29.84 -6.18
C LEU A 65 24.87 -29.07 -7.39
N GLU A 66 24.96 -29.73 -8.54
CA GLU A 66 25.30 -29.06 -9.79
C GLU A 66 24.29 -27.94 -10.08
N ALA A 67 24.80 -26.72 -10.20
CA ALA A 67 24.03 -25.56 -10.58
C ALA A 67 23.71 -25.60 -12.07
N SER A 68 22.75 -26.48 -12.44
CA SER A 68 22.02 -26.35 -13.70
C SER A 68 21.55 -24.91 -13.83
N GLU A 69 21.98 -24.22 -14.89
CA GLU A 69 21.68 -22.81 -15.12
C GLU A 69 20.17 -22.61 -15.27
N ARG A 70 19.49 -22.36 -14.14
CA ARG A 70 18.06 -22.01 -14.09
C ARG A 70 17.87 -20.65 -14.74
N LYS A 71 17.74 -20.68 -16.07
CA LYS A 71 17.40 -19.55 -16.93
C LYS A 71 16.25 -18.77 -16.31
N GLU A 72 16.53 -17.51 -15.96
CA GLU A 72 15.63 -16.67 -15.17
C GLU A 72 14.23 -16.62 -15.81
N PRO A 73 13.14 -16.85 -15.03
CA PRO A 73 11.81 -17.00 -15.61
C PRO A 73 11.38 -15.73 -16.37
N PRO A 74 10.69 -15.85 -17.53
CA PRO A 74 10.43 -14.72 -18.43
C PRO A 74 9.73 -13.50 -17.81
N CYS A 75 9.06 -13.68 -16.68
CA CYS A 75 8.39 -12.62 -15.93
C CYS A 75 9.33 -11.66 -15.20
N LEU A 76 10.56 -12.08 -14.87
CA LEU A 76 11.61 -11.23 -14.28
C LEU A 76 12.46 -10.52 -15.36
N GLY A 77 12.52 -11.06 -16.57
CA GLY A 77 13.30 -10.49 -17.66
C GLY A 77 12.84 -9.09 -18.10
N PRO A 78 13.60 -8.39 -18.96
CA PRO A 78 13.40 -6.96 -19.28
C PRO A 78 12.01 -6.56 -19.82
N ARG A 79 11.26 -7.52 -20.37
CA ARG A 79 9.88 -7.33 -20.88
C ARG A 79 8.81 -8.02 -20.01
N GLY A 80 9.22 -8.82 -19.02
CA GLY A 80 8.35 -9.53 -18.07
C GLY A 80 7.62 -8.59 -17.12
N MET A 81 6.50 -9.03 -16.54
CA MET A 81 5.65 -8.16 -15.71
C MET A 81 6.35 -7.71 -14.43
N LEU A 82 7.02 -8.62 -13.72
CA LEU A 82 7.79 -8.29 -12.52
C LEU A 82 9.06 -7.51 -12.88
N GLY A 83 9.76 -7.90 -13.96
CA GLY A 83 10.97 -7.22 -14.43
C GLY A 83 10.75 -5.72 -14.74
N ARG A 84 9.64 -5.39 -15.40
CA ARG A 84 9.25 -3.99 -15.67
C ARG A 84 8.90 -3.19 -14.40
N MET A 85 8.42 -3.86 -13.35
CA MET A 85 8.12 -3.24 -12.06
C MET A 85 9.37 -3.06 -11.19
N MET A 86 10.21 -4.10 -11.10
CA MET A 86 11.39 -4.14 -10.24
C MET A 86 12.49 -3.21 -10.72
N ARG A 87 12.73 -3.14 -12.04
CA ARG A 87 13.86 -2.38 -12.60
C ARG A 87 13.83 -0.89 -12.22
N PRO A 88 12.77 -0.10 -12.47
CA PRO A 88 12.80 1.32 -12.13
C PRO A 88 12.84 1.56 -10.62
N PHE A 89 12.34 0.61 -9.80
CA PHE A 89 12.51 0.66 -8.35
C PHE A 89 13.98 0.44 -7.93
N HIS A 90 14.67 -0.56 -8.50
CA HIS A 90 16.11 -0.74 -8.32
C HIS A 90 16.89 0.49 -8.78
N ASP A 91 16.64 0.96 -9.99
CA ASP A 91 17.33 2.10 -10.63
C ASP A 91 17.01 3.45 -9.94
N SER A 92 16.06 3.47 -8.99
CA SER A 92 15.80 4.63 -8.14
C SER A 92 16.77 4.76 -6.96
N LEU A 93 17.49 3.71 -6.60
CA LEU A 93 18.51 3.73 -5.56
C LEU A 93 19.86 4.15 -6.16
N ASN A 94 20.19 5.44 -6.06
CA ASN A 94 21.40 5.95 -6.69
C ASN A 94 22.68 5.63 -5.87
N PRO A 95 23.88 5.62 -6.49
CA PRO A 95 25.13 5.32 -5.80
C PRO A 95 25.46 6.29 -4.65
N GLU A 96 24.99 7.53 -4.75
CA GLU A 96 25.12 8.58 -3.71
C GLU A 96 24.26 8.25 -2.47
N GLY A 97 23.35 7.28 -2.59
CA GLY A 97 22.56 6.73 -1.50
C GLY A 97 21.28 7.52 -1.18
N ASP A 98 20.83 8.37 -2.10
CA ASP A 98 19.54 9.06 -2.19
C ASP A 98 18.52 8.18 -2.97
N LEU A 99 17.35 8.73 -3.27
CA LEU A 99 16.28 8.13 -4.06
C LEU A 99 15.95 9.07 -5.23
N GLY A 100 16.22 8.64 -6.46
CA GLY A 100 15.86 9.38 -7.68
C GLY A 100 14.35 9.33 -7.94
N LEU A 101 13.70 10.49 -8.10
CA LEU A 101 12.23 10.55 -8.11
C LEU A 101 11.61 10.02 -9.40
N SER A 102 12.20 10.32 -10.57
CA SER A 102 11.70 9.83 -11.86
C SER A 102 11.65 8.28 -11.95
N PRO A 103 12.76 7.53 -11.72
CA PRO A 103 12.72 6.06 -11.71
C PRO A 103 11.82 5.49 -10.61
N TYR A 104 11.77 6.10 -9.42
CA TYR A 104 10.86 5.67 -8.34
C TYR A 104 9.38 5.76 -8.77
N LEU A 105 8.99 6.83 -9.46
CA LEU A 105 7.63 7.02 -9.97
C LEU A 105 7.32 6.07 -11.14
N ALA A 106 8.28 5.78 -12.01
CA ALA A 106 8.15 4.75 -13.04
C ALA A 106 7.95 3.33 -12.45
N GLY A 107 8.61 3.02 -11.32
CA GLY A 107 8.37 1.78 -10.57
C GLY A 107 6.95 1.73 -10.01
N TRP A 108 6.46 2.86 -9.50
CA TRP A 108 5.09 3.02 -9.05
C TRP A 108 4.05 2.90 -10.17
N ARG A 109 4.30 3.43 -11.38
CA ARG A 109 3.45 3.21 -12.56
C ARG A 109 3.28 1.71 -12.83
N ALA A 110 4.39 0.98 -12.94
CA ALA A 110 4.38 -0.45 -13.21
C ALA A 110 3.75 -1.29 -12.08
N LEU A 111 3.89 -0.88 -10.81
CA LEU A 111 3.21 -1.50 -9.67
C LEU A 111 1.70 -1.27 -9.69
N VAL A 112 1.23 -0.07 -10.06
CA VAL A 112 -0.21 0.21 -10.23
C VAL A 112 -0.78 -0.58 -11.42
N GLU A 113 -0.04 -0.69 -12.52
CA GLU A 113 -0.41 -1.56 -13.65
C GLU A 113 -0.51 -3.04 -13.23
N PHE A 114 0.47 -3.55 -12.47
CA PHE A 114 0.45 -4.92 -11.92
C PHE A 114 -0.77 -5.18 -11.01
N LEU A 115 -1.21 -4.19 -10.23
CA LEU A 115 -2.39 -4.28 -9.35
C LEU A 115 -3.73 -4.04 -10.08
N THR A 116 -3.73 -3.56 -11.32
CA THR A 116 -4.96 -3.25 -12.06
C THR A 116 -5.82 -4.49 -12.40
N PRO A 117 -5.24 -5.66 -12.79
CA PRO A 117 -5.97 -6.92 -12.96
C PRO A 117 -6.70 -7.47 -11.71
N LEU A 118 -6.52 -6.87 -10.52
CA LEU A 118 -7.28 -7.22 -9.32
C LEU A 118 -8.74 -6.71 -9.37
N GLY A 119 -9.08 -5.87 -10.34
CA GLY A 119 -10.46 -5.51 -10.68
C GLY A 119 -11.08 -4.38 -9.86
N SER A 120 -12.39 -4.20 -10.01
CA SER A 120 -13.16 -3.07 -9.48
C SER A 120 -13.05 -2.89 -7.96
N VAL A 121 -12.87 -3.99 -7.22
CA VAL A 121 -12.69 -4.02 -5.76
C VAL A 121 -11.48 -3.19 -5.32
N PHE A 122 -10.40 -3.18 -6.11
CA PHE A 122 -9.16 -2.45 -5.81
C PHE A 122 -9.01 -1.15 -6.63
N ALA A 123 -9.92 -0.88 -7.57
CA ALA A 123 -9.86 0.30 -8.44
C ALA A 123 -9.80 1.64 -7.67
N PHE A 124 -10.42 1.75 -6.49
CA PHE A 124 -10.28 2.93 -5.63
C PHE A 124 -8.83 3.12 -5.15
N ALA A 125 -8.20 2.06 -4.62
CA ALA A 125 -6.83 2.12 -4.11
C ALA A 125 -5.82 2.35 -5.24
N SER A 126 -5.97 1.65 -6.37
CA SER A 126 -5.12 1.85 -7.55
C SER A 126 -5.26 3.25 -8.14
N ARG A 127 -6.47 3.83 -8.16
CA ARG A 127 -6.70 5.23 -8.59
C ARG A 127 -6.08 6.23 -7.62
N GLU A 128 -6.24 6.03 -6.31
CA GLU A 128 -5.62 6.90 -5.29
C GLU A 128 -4.09 6.90 -5.37
N ALA A 129 -3.48 5.75 -5.63
CA ALA A 129 -2.05 5.64 -5.90
C ALA A 129 -1.67 6.35 -7.20
N PHE A 130 -2.37 6.06 -8.31
CA PHE A 130 -2.14 6.68 -9.63
C PHE A 130 -2.20 8.22 -9.56
N THR A 131 -3.23 8.79 -8.94
CA THR A 131 -3.37 10.24 -8.79
C THR A 131 -2.20 10.86 -8.00
N LYS A 132 -1.67 10.18 -6.98
CA LYS A 132 -0.50 10.66 -6.21
C LYS A 132 0.80 10.55 -7.00
N VAL A 133 0.96 9.49 -7.80
CA VAL A 133 2.06 9.33 -8.75
C VAL A 133 2.03 10.47 -9.77
N THR A 134 0.92 10.68 -10.49
CA THR A 134 0.78 11.74 -11.49
C THR A 134 0.95 13.15 -10.91
N ALA A 135 0.49 13.41 -9.69
CA ALA A 135 0.69 14.70 -9.02
C ALA A 135 2.18 14.99 -8.70
N LEU A 136 2.98 13.96 -8.43
CA LEU A 136 4.42 14.12 -8.19
C LEU A 136 5.24 14.08 -9.50
N GLU A 137 4.83 13.29 -10.49
CA GLU A 137 5.38 13.33 -11.86
C GLU A 137 5.23 14.72 -12.50
N ALA A 138 4.09 15.40 -12.27
CA ALA A 138 3.86 16.77 -12.75
C ALA A 138 4.82 17.81 -12.15
N ARG A 139 5.47 17.50 -11.01
CA ARG A 139 6.51 18.32 -10.39
C ARG A 139 7.90 17.96 -10.90
N VAL A 140 8.17 16.66 -11.08
CA VAL A 140 9.41 16.13 -11.72
C VAL A 140 9.60 16.66 -13.14
N HIS A 141 8.51 16.97 -13.86
CA HIS A 141 8.54 17.54 -15.21
C HIS A 141 7.98 18.99 -15.26
N GLY A 142 7.86 19.65 -14.10
CA GLY A 142 7.27 20.99 -13.97
C GLY A 142 8.31 22.12 -14.00
N PRO A 143 7.90 23.38 -13.75
CA PRO A 143 8.81 24.53 -13.69
C PRO A 143 9.93 24.37 -12.65
N ASP A 144 9.62 23.75 -11.51
CA ASP A 144 10.56 23.49 -10.41
C ASP A 144 11.40 22.22 -10.59
N ALA A 145 11.43 21.59 -11.77
CA ALA A 145 11.95 20.22 -11.98
C ALA A 145 13.38 19.98 -11.46
N GLU A 146 14.27 20.99 -11.51
CA GLU A 146 15.63 20.90 -10.95
C GLU A 146 15.67 20.61 -9.44
N HIS A 147 14.58 20.88 -8.72
CA HIS A 147 14.42 20.56 -7.31
C HIS A 147 13.81 19.18 -7.06
N TYR A 148 13.21 18.55 -8.08
CA TYR A 148 12.53 17.25 -7.99
C TYR A 148 13.34 16.11 -8.64
N LEU A 149 14.67 16.26 -8.73
CA LEU A 149 15.55 15.18 -9.19
C LEU A 149 15.60 14.01 -8.19
N SER A 150 15.66 14.31 -6.89
CA SER A 150 15.79 13.31 -5.82
C SER A 150 14.99 13.67 -4.56
N LEU A 151 14.81 12.69 -3.67
CA LEU A 151 14.15 12.87 -2.37
C LEU A 151 14.84 13.94 -1.53
N VAL A 152 16.18 13.97 -1.48
CA VAL A 152 16.92 14.99 -0.71
C VAL A 152 16.82 16.38 -1.32
N ALA A 153 16.92 16.50 -2.65
CA ALA A 153 16.77 17.77 -3.35
C ALA A 153 15.37 18.37 -3.06
N MET A 154 14.32 17.57 -3.26
CA MET A 154 12.93 17.95 -3.04
C MET A 154 12.69 18.36 -1.59
N ALA A 155 13.06 17.52 -0.61
CA ALA A 155 12.83 17.81 0.79
C ALA A 155 13.62 19.01 1.32
N ALA A 156 14.77 19.33 0.70
CA ALA A 156 15.55 20.52 1.02
C ALA A 156 14.93 21.79 0.41
N TRP A 157 14.46 21.74 -0.83
CA TRP A 157 13.77 22.87 -1.48
C TRP A 157 12.41 23.15 -0.83
N GLU A 158 11.54 22.14 -0.67
CA GLU A 158 10.21 22.32 -0.07
C GLU A 158 10.28 22.90 1.35
N ARG A 159 11.36 22.61 2.09
CA ARG A 159 11.62 23.22 3.40
C ARG A 159 12.00 24.69 3.31
N ARG A 160 12.88 25.07 2.36
CA ARG A 160 13.26 26.48 2.14
C ARG A 160 12.10 27.32 1.60
N ALA A 161 11.28 26.74 0.73
CA ALA A 161 10.10 27.36 0.14
C ALA A 161 8.87 27.39 1.06
N GLY A 162 8.94 26.80 2.26
CA GLY A 162 7.83 26.78 3.23
C GLY A 162 6.64 25.89 2.85
N LEU A 163 6.86 24.92 1.94
CA LEU A 163 5.81 24.08 1.34
C LEU A 163 5.52 22.80 2.15
N LEU A 164 6.38 22.43 3.10
CA LEU A 164 6.17 21.25 3.96
C LEU A 164 5.03 21.49 4.97
N GLU A 165 4.12 20.52 5.06
CA GLU A 165 3.02 20.55 6.01
C GLU A 165 3.49 20.43 7.46
N ARG A 166 2.68 20.97 8.39
CA ARG A 166 2.86 20.71 9.82
C ARG A 166 2.53 19.24 10.14
N PRO A 167 3.24 18.58 11.07
CA PRO A 167 2.95 17.20 11.46
C PRO A 167 1.48 16.99 11.83
N GLY A 168 0.88 15.92 11.32
CA GLY A 168 -0.54 15.59 11.55
C GLY A 168 -1.57 16.54 10.91
N ALA A 169 -1.15 17.58 10.18
CA ALA A 169 -2.10 18.41 9.43
C ALA A 169 -2.78 17.60 8.30
N VAL A 170 -4.02 17.93 8.00
CA VAL A 170 -4.70 17.48 6.77
C VAL A 170 -4.79 18.70 5.83
N PRO A 171 -4.18 18.66 4.64
CA PRO A 171 -4.37 19.70 3.64
C PRO A 171 -5.86 19.90 3.33
N TRP A 172 -6.32 21.15 3.35
CA TRP A 172 -7.69 21.50 2.96
C TRP A 172 -7.97 21.15 1.49
N ASP A 173 -6.94 21.20 0.67
CA ASP A 173 -6.92 20.78 -0.73
C ASP A 173 -5.82 19.70 -0.91
N PRO A 174 -6.18 18.42 -1.16
CA PRO A 174 -5.21 17.35 -1.38
C PRO A 174 -4.25 17.60 -2.55
N ALA A 175 -4.65 18.38 -3.56
CA ALA A 175 -3.78 18.71 -4.70
C ALA A 175 -2.63 19.67 -4.31
N ARG A 176 -2.73 20.33 -3.15
CA ARG A 176 -1.68 21.18 -2.56
C ARG A 176 -0.73 20.44 -1.62
N SER A 177 -0.88 19.12 -1.47
CA SER A 177 0.07 18.31 -0.67
C SER A 177 1.50 18.50 -1.16
N SER A 178 2.48 18.53 -0.28
CA SER A 178 3.90 18.56 -0.66
C SER A 178 4.31 17.28 -1.41
N GLY A 179 5.35 17.35 -2.22
CA GLY A 179 5.96 16.19 -2.85
C GLY A 179 6.54 15.25 -1.79
N SER A 180 7.09 15.78 -0.71
CA SER A 180 7.55 15.04 0.46
C SER A 180 6.43 14.27 1.16
N ARG A 181 5.24 14.88 1.35
CA ARG A 181 4.05 14.20 1.88
C ARG A 181 3.51 13.17 0.89
N THR A 182 3.47 13.50 -0.39
CA THR A 182 2.96 12.61 -1.44
C THR A 182 3.84 11.36 -1.55
N LEU A 183 5.17 11.54 -1.51
CA LEU A 183 6.15 10.46 -1.45
C LEU A 183 6.01 9.63 -0.18
N LEU A 184 5.79 10.25 0.99
CA LEU A 184 5.55 9.53 2.25
C LEU A 184 4.29 8.64 2.18
N LEU A 185 3.21 9.14 1.57
CA LEU A 185 1.97 8.37 1.38
C LEU A 185 2.20 7.17 0.43
N LEU A 186 2.92 7.37 -0.67
CA LEU A 186 3.34 6.29 -1.57
C LEU A 186 4.23 5.29 -0.83
N HIS A 187 5.29 5.75 -0.14
CA HIS A 187 6.22 4.93 0.64
C HIS A 187 5.54 4.03 1.68
N ARG A 188 4.51 4.52 2.38
CA ARG A 188 3.68 3.71 3.29
C ARG A 188 2.89 2.62 2.53
N ALA A 189 2.37 2.94 1.35
CA ALA A 189 1.74 1.94 0.48
C ALA A 189 2.76 0.94 -0.12
N LEU A 190 4.02 1.34 -0.34
CA LEU A 190 5.09 0.43 -0.80
C LEU A 190 5.28 -0.72 0.19
N ARG A 191 5.27 -0.43 1.49
CA ARG A 191 5.37 -1.44 2.55
C ARG A 191 4.20 -2.41 2.56
N TRP A 192 2.98 -1.93 2.28
CA TRP A 192 1.83 -2.83 2.12
C TRP A 192 2.02 -3.75 0.91
N SER A 193 2.35 -3.19 -0.26
CA SER A 193 2.58 -3.97 -1.48
C SER A 193 3.65 -5.03 -1.25
N GLN A 194 4.81 -4.64 -0.72
CA GLN A 194 5.91 -5.53 -0.39
C GLN A 194 5.51 -6.68 0.56
N LEU A 195 4.86 -6.36 1.69
CA LEU A 195 4.41 -7.37 2.65
C LEU A 195 3.35 -8.30 2.06
N CYS A 196 2.46 -7.77 1.21
CA CYS A 196 1.45 -8.57 0.50
C CYS A 196 2.12 -9.52 -0.50
N LEU A 197 2.99 -9.03 -1.40
CA LEU A 197 3.70 -9.87 -2.37
C LEU A 197 4.55 -10.96 -1.68
N HIS A 198 5.30 -10.59 -0.63
CA HIS A 198 6.08 -11.54 0.15
C HIS A 198 5.20 -12.67 0.70
N ARG A 199 4.07 -12.34 1.34
CA ARG A 199 3.18 -13.36 1.94
C ARG A 199 2.44 -14.21 0.91
N VAL A 200 2.15 -13.67 -0.27
CA VAL A 200 1.60 -14.43 -1.40
C VAL A 200 2.63 -15.44 -1.92
N ALA A 201 3.91 -15.05 -1.96
CA ALA A 201 5.03 -15.92 -2.34
C ALA A 201 5.31 -17.01 -1.28
N THR A 202 5.43 -16.65 0.00
CA THR A 202 5.82 -17.57 1.09
C THR A 202 4.66 -18.29 1.78
N GLY A 203 3.41 -18.01 1.38
CA GLY A 203 2.21 -18.58 1.97
C GLY A 203 2.11 -20.10 1.81
N ALA A 204 2.09 -20.80 2.95
CA ALA A 204 2.05 -22.25 3.06
C ALA A 204 0.83 -22.89 2.35
N LEU A 205 1.01 -24.14 1.90
CA LEU A 205 -0.08 -25.01 1.45
C LEU A 205 -1.02 -25.30 2.63
N GLY A 206 -2.33 -25.19 2.41
CA GLY A 206 -3.34 -25.31 3.47
C GLY A 206 -3.39 -24.15 4.48
N GLY A 207 -2.48 -23.18 4.40
CA GLY A 207 -2.52 -21.97 5.23
C GLY A 207 -3.59 -20.95 4.79
N PRO A 208 -3.71 -19.81 5.49
CA PRO A 208 -4.65 -18.74 5.17
C PRO A 208 -4.57 -18.29 3.71
N ASP A 209 -5.68 -17.78 3.16
CA ASP A 209 -5.75 -17.29 1.80
C ASP A 209 -4.97 -15.97 1.59
N ALA A 210 -4.75 -15.60 0.32
CA ALA A 210 -4.01 -14.40 -0.03
C ALA A 210 -4.70 -13.09 0.41
N GLY A 211 -6.02 -13.06 0.45
CA GLY A 211 -6.81 -11.90 0.91
C GLY A 211 -6.64 -11.67 2.40
N ALA A 212 -6.75 -12.72 3.22
CA ALA A 212 -6.43 -12.67 4.64
C ALA A 212 -4.97 -12.20 4.87
N GLN A 213 -4.00 -12.82 4.19
CA GLN A 213 -2.59 -12.47 4.32
C GLN A 213 -2.27 -11.00 3.95
N CYS A 214 -2.91 -10.47 2.90
CA CYS A 214 -2.74 -9.08 2.46
C CYS A 214 -3.59 -8.07 3.24
N SER A 215 -4.70 -8.50 3.86
CA SER A 215 -5.46 -7.74 4.86
C SER A 215 -4.64 -7.54 6.13
N ASP A 216 -3.96 -8.57 6.62
CA ASP A 216 -3.05 -8.46 7.77
C ASP A 216 -1.82 -7.59 7.44
N ALA A 217 -1.33 -7.64 6.19
CA ALA A 217 -0.29 -6.74 5.72
C ALA A 217 -0.76 -5.28 5.69
N TYR A 218 -2.02 -5.03 5.28
CA TYR A 218 -2.63 -3.71 5.34
C TYR A 218 -2.79 -3.25 6.79
N GLY A 219 -3.21 -4.15 7.69
CA GLY A 219 -3.32 -3.87 9.13
C GLY A 219 -2.01 -3.39 9.75
N ALA A 220 -0.88 -3.96 9.35
CA ALA A 220 0.45 -3.56 9.79
C ALA A 220 0.97 -2.27 9.13
N ALA A 221 0.87 -2.14 7.80
CA ALA A 221 1.55 -1.06 7.05
C ALA A 221 0.71 0.22 6.87
N LEU A 222 -0.62 0.10 6.78
CA LEU A 222 -1.53 1.18 6.39
C LEU A 222 -2.65 1.43 7.42
N GLY A 223 -3.01 0.42 8.21
CA GLY A 223 -4.00 0.50 9.29
C GLY A 223 -3.78 1.68 10.25
N PRO A 224 -2.56 1.94 10.76
CA PRO A 224 -2.29 3.07 11.65
C PRO A 224 -2.58 4.44 11.02
N HIS A 225 -2.49 4.56 9.69
CA HIS A 225 -2.58 5.81 8.95
C HIS A 225 -3.97 6.06 8.32
N HIS A 226 -4.86 5.06 8.31
CA HIS A 226 -6.18 5.17 7.71
C HIS A 226 -7.30 5.34 8.74
N PRO A 227 -8.28 6.25 8.52
CA PRO A 227 -9.47 6.38 9.37
C PRO A 227 -10.26 5.08 9.52
N TRP A 228 -11.01 4.93 10.62
CA TRP A 228 -11.75 3.71 10.95
C TRP A 228 -12.65 3.20 9.80
N LEU A 229 -13.32 4.11 9.08
CA LEU A 229 -14.19 3.76 7.95
C LEU A 229 -13.39 3.17 6.77
N VAL A 230 -12.26 3.78 6.43
CA VAL A 230 -11.35 3.28 5.38
C VAL A 230 -10.80 1.90 5.75
N ARG A 231 -10.52 1.66 7.05
CA ARG A 231 -10.12 0.32 7.53
C ARG A 231 -11.23 -0.73 7.37
N GLN A 232 -12.50 -0.39 7.59
CA GLN A 232 -13.59 -1.35 7.36
C GLN A 232 -13.82 -1.60 5.86
N ALA A 233 -13.75 -0.55 5.03
CA ALA A 233 -13.84 -0.69 3.58
C ALA A 233 -12.73 -1.59 3.02
N ALA A 234 -11.48 -1.41 3.48
CA ALA A 234 -10.37 -2.27 3.10
C ALA A 234 -10.57 -3.74 3.53
N ARG A 235 -11.02 -3.99 4.77
CA ARG A 235 -11.35 -5.35 5.25
C ARG A 235 -12.39 -6.04 4.35
N LEU A 236 -13.44 -5.34 3.95
CA LEU A 236 -14.45 -5.86 3.04
C LEU A 236 -13.89 -6.11 1.62
N ALA A 237 -13.02 -5.22 1.13
CA ALA A 237 -12.34 -5.39 -0.16
C ALA A 237 -11.46 -6.66 -0.18
N PHE A 238 -10.76 -6.97 0.92
CA PHE A 238 -9.93 -8.18 1.01
C PHE A 238 -10.73 -9.50 1.01
N LEU A 239 -12.03 -9.50 1.34
CA LEU A 239 -12.90 -10.68 1.18
C LEU A 239 -13.12 -11.06 -0.29
N ALA A 240 -12.88 -10.13 -1.23
CA ALA A 240 -12.93 -10.35 -2.67
C ALA A 240 -11.55 -10.25 -3.33
N PHE A 241 -10.47 -10.45 -2.57
CA PHE A 241 -9.11 -10.52 -3.11
C PHE A 241 -8.90 -11.80 -3.93
N PRO A 242 -8.17 -11.76 -5.07
CA PRO A 242 -7.89 -12.98 -5.83
C PRO A 242 -7.06 -13.99 -5.04
N GLY A 243 -7.43 -15.27 -5.11
CA GLY A 243 -6.70 -16.36 -4.45
C GLY A 243 -5.28 -16.54 -4.98
N ARG A 244 -4.37 -17.06 -4.12
CA ARG A 244 -2.91 -17.15 -4.34
C ARG A 244 -2.51 -17.61 -5.75
N ARG A 245 -3.11 -18.69 -6.27
CA ARG A 245 -2.83 -19.22 -7.62
C ARG A 245 -3.07 -18.19 -8.73
N ARG A 246 -4.11 -17.35 -8.63
CA ARG A 246 -4.42 -16.31 -9.62
C ARG A 246 -3.40 -15.16 -9.56
N LEU A 247 -2.92 -14.81 -8.38
CA LEU A 247 -1.88 -13.78 -8.21
C LEU A 247 -0.54 -14.27 -8.77
N LEU A 248 -0.18 -15.53 -8.53
CA LEU A 248 1.03 -16.16 -9.09
C LEU A 248 0.95 -16.25 -10.63
N GLU A 249 -0.21 -16.64 -11.19
CA GLU A 249 -0.44 -16.64 -12.65
C GLU A 249 -0.37 -15.24 -13.26
N LEU A 250 -0.84 -14.19 -12.56
CA LEU A 250 -0.70 -12.81 -13.03
C LEU A 250 0.75 -12.34 -12.99
N ALA A 251 1.49 -12.69 -11.93
CA ALA A 251 2.88 -12.31 -11.75
C ALA A 251 3.85 -13.00 -12.70
N CYS A 252 3.69 -14.32 -12.90
CA CYS A 252 4.56 -15.12 -13.76
C CYS A 252 3.76 -16.12 -14.61
N PRO A 253 3.07 -15.64 -15.67
CA PRO A 253 2.16 -16.47 -16.46
C PRO A 253 2.85 -17.70 -17.08
N GLY A 254 2.17 -18.85 -17.06
CA GLY A 254 2.66 -20.08 -17.69
C GLY A 254 3.92 -20.71 -17.08
N THR A 255 4.29 -20.34 -15.84
CA THR A 255 5.39 -20.98 -15.08
C THR A 255 4.88 -21.89 -13.97
N THR A 256 5.75 -22.70 -13.36
CA THR A 256 5.33 -23.53 -12.22
C THR A 256 5.02 -22.68 -10.98
N GLU A 257 4.17 -23.17 -10.07
CA GLU A 257 3.84 -22.45 -8.83
C GLU A 257 5.09 -22.15 -7.97
N ALA A 258 6.13 -22.98 -8.07
CA ALA A 258 7.42 -22.76 -7.41
C ALA A 258 8.21 -21.60 -8.04
N GLU A 259 8.27 -21.51 -9.37
CA GLU A 259 8.96 -20.43 -10.09
C GLU A 259 8.23 -19.09 -9.93
N ALA A 260 6.91 -19.10 -10.03
CA ALA A 260 6.09 -17.91 -9.79
C ALA A 260 6.25 -17.40 -8.35
N ARG A 261 6.34 -18.29 -7.35
CA ARG A 261 6.66 -17.92 -5.96
C ARG A 261 8.07 -17.33 -5.83
N ALA A 262 9.08 -17.96 -6.42
CA ALA A 262 10.46 -17.49 -6.35
C ALA A 262 10.60 -16.09 -6.98
N ALA A 263 10.02 -15.89 -8.18
CA ALA A 263 10.01 -14.59 -8.85
C ALA A 263 9.25 -13.52 -8.05
N LEU A 264 8.11 -13.87 -7.44
CA LEU A 264 7.35 -12.93 -6.60
C LEU A 264 8.07 -12.60 -5.27
N ALA A 265 8.82 -13.54 -4.71
CA ALA A 265 9.68 -13.30 -3.55
C ALA A 265 10.86 -12.37 -3.89
N GLN A 266 11.50 -12.57 -5.05
CA GLN A 266 12.56 -11.68 -5.57
C GLN A 266 12.00 -10.25 -5.79
N ALA A 267 10.81 -10.12 -6.38
CA ALA A 267 10.13 -8.84 -6.53
C ALA A 267 9.82 -8.16 -5.19
N ALA A 268 9.34 -8.92 -4.20
CA ALA A 268 9.11 -8.41 -2.84
C ALA A 268 10.41 -7.98 -2.15
N GLY A 269 11.53 -8.66 -2.41
CA GLY A 269 12.86 -8.26 -1.95
C GLY A 269 13.26 -6.88 -2.48
N THR A 270 13.16 -6.66 -3.80
CA THR A 270 13.44 -5.33 -4.40
C THR A 270 12.59 -4.22 -3.80
N LEU A 271 11.31 -4.47 -3.52
CA LEU A 271 10.45 -3.47 -2.84
C LEU A 271 10.85 -3.25 -1.37
N GLU A 272 11.45 -4.25 -0.70
CA GLU A 272 11.93 -4.13 0.68
C GLU A 272 13.22 -3.32 0.77
N ASP A 273 14.17 -3.51 -0.14
CA ASP A 273 15.40 -2.71 -0.21
C ASP A 273 15.09 -1.23 -0.47
N VAL A 274 14.21 -0.96 -1.42
CA VAL A 274 13.75 0.41 -1.74
C VAL A 274 13.00 1.03 -0.58
N TYR A 275 12.11 0.27 0.09
CA TYR A 275 11.44 0.72 1.30
C TYR A 275 12.45 1.04 2.41
N ASN A 276 13.40 0.14 2.70
CA ASN A 276 14.36 0.32 3.78
C ASN A 276 15.27 1.54 3.55
N ARG A 277 15.75 1.76 2.31
CA ARG A 277 16.54 2.96 1.97
C ARG A 277 15.70 4.23 2.10
N THR A 278 14.49 4.24 1.54
CA THR A 278 13.57 5.39 1.57
C THR A 278 13.15 5.75 3.00
N GLN A 279 12.85 4.75 3.83
CA GLN A 279 12.54 4.90 5.26
C GLN A 279 13.71 5.59 6.00
N GLY A 280 14.95 5.17 5.73
CA GLY A 280 16.15 5.80 6.29
C GLY A 280 16.34 7.25 5.83
N LEU A 281 16.07 7.56 4.56
CA LEU A 281 16.16 8.92 4.01
C LEU A 281 15.10 9.87 4.58
N LEU A 282 13.87 9.40 4.76
CA LEU A 282 12.76 10.12 5.40
C LEU A 282 13.00 10.34 6.89
N ALA A 283 13.48 9.31 7.61
CA ALA A 283 13.80 9.37 9.04
C ALA A 283 14.88 10.42 9.34
N LYS A 284 16.00 10.38 8.61
CA LYS A 284 17.13 11.34 8.75
C LYS A 284 16.76 12.80 8.51
N ARG A 285 15.57 13.09 7.98
CA ARG A 285 15.08 14.44 7.65
C ARG A 285 13.82 14.83 8.41
N SER A 286 13.39 14.00 9.36
CA SER A 286 12.16 14.17 10.16
C SER A 286 10.87 14.23 9.32
N LEU A 287 10.86 13.58 8.14
CA LEU A 287 9.75 13.65 7.19
C LEU A 287 8.63 12.64 7.49
N LEU A 288 8.89 11.61 8.31
CA LEU A 288 7.95 10.50 8.57
C LEU A 288 6.59 10.90 9.17
N GLN A 289 6.48 12.10 9.74
CA GLN A 289 5.28 12.63 10.41
C GLN A 289 4.48 13.63 9.54
N LEU A 290 4.84 13.80 8.26
CA LEU A 290 4.14 14.71 7.33
C LEU A 290 2.72 14.25 6.92
N ALA A 291 2.30 13.05 7.31
CA ALA A 291 0.97 12.44 7.06
C ALA A 291 0.66 11.38 8.13
#